data_AF-L1JU55-F1
#
_entry.id   AF-L1JU55-F1
#
_cell.length_a   1.000
_cell.length_b   1.000
_cell.length_c   1.000
_cell.angle_alpha   90.00
_cell.angle_beta   90.00
_cell.angle_gamma   90.00
#
_symmetry.space_group_name_H-M   'P 1'
#
loop_
_entity.id
_entity.type
_entity.pdbx_description
1 polymer ?
#
loop_
_entity_poly.entity_id
_entity_poly.type
_entity_poly.pdbx_seq_one_letter_code
_entity_poly.pdbx_strand_id
1 'polypeptide(L)'
;MIKAAPEEPTPAEIQEGITKLRYMQFRERLSSSGHFGFRLEMVKAGKNSISKDETKTISSKADIQLSFHKFLNGRTEVWAACLERLKHLRTALEASEWFRLHELVGSSLLFVYDAEEESKLGIWMIDFAHANKVPVTLDHRKEWEEGNYEDGYLYGLDSLIEIWQDLYNT
;
A
#
# COMPACT_ATOMS: atom_id res chain seq x y z
N MET A 1 -7.12 11.76 14.40
CA MET A 1 -7.50 12.83 13.46
C MET A 1 -6.92 14.15 13.95
N ILE A 2 -7.37 14.68 15.09
CA ILE A 2 -6.92 15.95 15.69
C ILE A 2 -5.38 16.11 15.73
N LYS A 3 -4.62 15.11 16.20
CA LYS A 3 -3.14 15.18 16.24
C LYS A 3 -2.50 15.45 14.86
N ALA A 4 -3.11 14.98 13.78
CA ALA A 4 -2.59 15.13 12.42
C ALA A 4 -3.19 16.33 11.68
N ALA A 5 -4.46 16.65 11.92
CA ALA A 5 -5.17 17.78 11.35
C ALA A 5 -6.17 18.32 12.38
N PRO A 6 -5.79 19.36 13.17
CA PRO A 6 -6.63 19.87 14.25
C PRO A 6 -7.97 20.44 13.80
N GLU A 7 -8.02 20.97 12.58
CA GLU A 7 -9.21 21.64 12.00
C GLU A 7 -10.08 20.71 11.14
N GLU A 8 -9.67 19.46 10.95
CA GLU A 8 -10.43 18.48 10.15
C GLU A 8 -11.78 18.08 10.77
N PRO A 9 -11.89 17.82 12.09
CA PRO A 9 -13.15 17.37 12.66
C PRO A 9 -14.17 18.51 12.76
N THR A 10 -15.42 18.21 12.43
CA THR A 10 -16.57 19.10 12.66
C THR A 10 -16.86 19.27 14.16
N PRO A 11 -17.59 20.32 14.58
CA PRO A 11 -17.98 20.50 15.98
C PRO A 11 -18.71 19.29 16.59
N ALA A 12 -19.58 18.64 15.80
CA ALA A 12 -20.26 17.42 16.22
C ALA A 12 -19.28 16.25 16.44
N GLU A 13 -18.32 16.05 15.52
CA GLU A 13 -17.28 15.02 15.65
C GLU A 13 -16.34 15.25 16.85
N ILE A 14 -16.14 16.52 17.26
CA ILE A 14 -15.38 16.86 18.47
C ILE A 14 -16.16 16.44 19.73
N GLN A 15 -17.48 16.65 19.72
CA GLN A 15 -18.33 16.35 20.87
C GLN A 15 -18.64 14.86 21.01
N GLU A 16 -18.93 14.18 19.90
CA GLU A 16 -19.47 12.82 19.89
C GLU A 16 -18.44 11.76 19.49
N GLY A 17 -17.29 12.19 18.98
CA GLY A 17 -16.29 11.32 18.37
C GLY A 17 -16.59 11.03 16.89
N ILE A 18 -15.71 10.23 16.27
CA ILE A 18 -15.80 9.86 14.86
C ILE A 18 -16.03 8.36 14.70
N THR A 19 -16.72 7.97 13.62
CA THR A 19 -16.86 6.55 13.27
C THR A 19 -15.54 5.99 12.73
N LYS A 20 -15.40 4.66 12.76
CA LYS A 20 -14.25 3.97 12.13
C LYS A 20 -14.16 4.30 10.64
N LEU A 21 -15.29 4.30 9.92
CA LEU A 21 -15.33 4.62 8.48
C LEU A 21 -14.81 6.03 8.21
N ARG A 22 -15.31 7.02 8.95
CA ARG A 22 -14.87 8.41 8.82
C ARG A 22 -13.37 8.59 9.10
N TYR A 23 -12.84 7.88 10.10
CA TYR A 23 -11.40 7.87 10.37
C TYR A 23 -10.60 7.23 9.23
N MET A 24 -11.08 6.13 8.65
CA MET A 24 -10.43 5.45 7.53
C MET A 24 -10.38 6.34 6.28
N GLN A 25 -11.49 7.00 5.92
CA GLN A 25 -11.55 7.94 4.79
C GLN A 25 -10.58 9.12 4.99
N PHE A 26 -10.49 9.65 6.21
CA PHE A 26 -9.50 10.68 6.55
C PHE A 26 -8.06 10.19 6.37
N ARG A 27 -7.75 8.99 6.85
CA ARG A 27 -6.41 8.39 6.68
C ARG A 27 -6.07 8.16 5.21
N GLU A 28 -7.03 7.68 4.44
CA GLU A 28 -6.88 7.42 3.02
C GLU A 28 -6.49 8.69 2.26
N ARG A 29 -7.22 9.80 2.52
CA ARG A 29 -6.96 11.10 1.90
C ARG A 29 -5.62 11.73 2.31
N LEU A 30 -5.17 11.52 3.54
CA LEU A 30 -3.87 12.03 4.01
C LEU A 30 -2.67 11.22 3.54
N SER A 31 -2.89 9.98 3.10
CA SER A 31 -1.83 9.07 2.67
C SER A 31 -1.83 8.93 1.15
N SER A 32 -0.90 8.14 0.65
CA SER A 32 -0.85 7.76 -0.75
C SER A 32 -2.00 6.84 -1.18
N SER A 33 -2.79 6.24 -0.26
CA SER A 33 -3.86 5.30 -0.61
C SER A 33 -4.85 5.89 -1.64
N GLY A 34 -5.32 7.13 -1.41
CA GLY A 34 -6.34 7.72 -2.28
C GLY A 34 -5.86 8.09 -3.69
N HIS A 35 -4.54 8.21 -3.90
CA HIS A 35 -3.97 8.59 -5.21
C HIS A 35 -3.24 7.43 -5.89
N PHE A 36 -2.64 6.52 -5.13
CA PHE A 36 -1.79 5.45 -5.62
C PHE A 36 -2.30 4.05 -5.24
N GLY A 37 -3.45 3.92 -4.56
CA GLY A 37 -4.02 2.62 -4.20
C GLY A 37 -3.25 1.83 -3.13
N PHE A 38 -2.17 2.37 -2.58
CA PHE A 38 -1.41 1.79 -1.48
C PHE A 38 -0.83 2.87 -0.57
N ARG A 39 -0.36 2.47 0.62
CA ARG A 39 0.42 3.32 1.51
C ARG A 39 1.49 2.52 2.24
N LEU A 40 2.55 3.20 2.62
CA LEU A 40 3.57 2.63 3.49
C LEU A 40 3.04 2.60 4.92
N GLU A 41 3.09 1.44 5.59
CA GLU A 41 2.76 1.36 7.02
C GLU A 41 4.02 1.45 7.89
N MET A 42 5.14 0.85 7.45
CA MET A 42 6.42 0.89 8.15
C MET A 42 7.58 0.58 7.19
N VAL A 43 8.74 1.20 7.42
CA VAL A 43 9.99 0.84 6.72
C VAL A 43 11.10 0.62 7.74
N LYS A 44 11.78 -0.53 7.65
CA LYS A 44 12.92 -0.86 8.49
C LYS A 44 14.07 -1.39 7.64
N ALA A 45 15.18 -0.66 7.58
CA ALA A 45 16.39 -1.07 6.87
C ALA A 45 17.63 -0.71 7.70
N GLY A 46 18.06 -1.62 8.58
CA GLY A 46 19.19 -1.38 9.49
C GLY A 46 18.99 -0.12 10.34
N LYS A 47 19.90 0.86 10.23
CA LYS A 47 19.80 2.17 10.90
C LYS A 47 18.87 3.16 10.18
N ASN A 48 18.50 2.88 8.93
CA ASN A 48 17.59 3.68 8.13
C ASN A 48 16.17 3.14 8.32
N SER A 49 15.45 3.65 9.32
CA SER A 49 14.05 3.27 9.58
C SER A 49 13.14 4.47 9.46
N ILE A 50 11.93 4.25 8.96
CA ILE A 50 10.84 5.22 8.97
C ILE A 50 9.78 4.68 9.93
N SER A 51 9.51 5.43 10.98
CA SER A 51 8.54 5.01 11.99
C SER A 51 7.13 4.97 11.42
N LYS A 52 6.25 4.21 12.10
CA LYS A 52 4.81 4.15 11.76
C LYS A 52 4.11 5.50 11.85
N ASP A 53 4.64 6.45 12.63
CA ASP A 53 4.08 7.79 12.72
C ASP A 53 4.51 8.66 11.54
N GLU A 54 5.76 8.55 11.09
CA GLU A 54 6.28 9.26 9.90
C GLU A 54 5.60 8.79 8.61
N THR A 55 5.26 7.51 8.49
CA THR A 55 4.59 7.00 7.28
C THR A 55 3.18 7.54 7.07
N LYS A 56 2.52 8.06 8.12
CA LYS A 56 1.14 8.58 8.04
C LYS A 56 0.99 9.82 7.18
N THR A 57 2.08 10.54 6.91
CA THR A 57 2.09 11.77 6.10
C THR A 57 2.75 11.57 4.73
N ILE A 58 3.24 10.36 4.45
CA ILE A 58 3.79 10.02 3.13
C ILE A 58 2.63 9.89 2.15
N SER A 59 2.55 10.83 1.21
CA SER A 59 1.47 10.92 0.24
C SER A 59 1.95 11.19 -1.18
N SER A 60 3.08 11.88 -1.35
CA SER A 60 3.61 12.22 -2.68
C SER A 60 4.47 11.09 -3.27
N LYS A 61 4.53 11.02 -4.62
CA LYS A 61 5.44 10.09 -5.33
C LYS A 61 6.89 10.25 -4.87
N ALA A 62 7.35 11.48 -4.67
CA ALA A 62 8.70 11.78 -4.23
C ALA A 62 9.00 11.25 -2.81
N ASP A 63 8.07 11.39 -1.87
CA ASP A 63 8.24 10.87 -0.50
C ASP A 63 8.25 9.33 -0.47
N ILE A 64 7.41 8.70 -1.30
CA ILE A 64 7.39 7.24 -1.47
C ILE A 64 8.74 6.78 -2.04
N GLN A 65 9.23 7.43 -3.10
CA GLN A 65 10.52 7.09 -3.71
C GLN A 65 11.69 7.25 -2.73
N LEU A 66 11.71 8.35 -1.97
CA LEU A 66 12.70 8.57 -0.91
C LEU A 66 12.66 7.44 0.13
N SER A 67 11.46 6.97 0.47
CA SER A 67 11.29 5.87 1.42
C SER A 67 11.79 4.54 0.88
N PHE A 68 11.57 4.27 -0.41
CA PHE A 68 12.14 3.11 -1.07
C PHE A 68 13.66 3.19 -1.21
N HIS A 69 14.25 4.36 -1.50
CA HIS A 69 15.71 4.52 -1.48
C HIS A 69 16.31 4.25 -0.09
N LYS A 70 15.67 4.76 0.97
CA LYS A 70 16.07 4.43 2.36
C LYS A 70 15.95 2.94 2.64
N PHE A 71 14.86 2.32 2.19
CA PHE A 71 14.63 0.88 2.34
C PHE A 71 15.70 0.07 1.61
N LEU A 72 16.06 0.43 0.38
CA LEU A 72 17.03 -0.30 -0.45
C LEU A 72 18.47 -0.07 -0.03
N ASN A 73 18.78 1.04 0.64
CA ASN A 73 20.12 1.39 1.08
C ASN A 73 21.19 1.28 -0.04
N GLY A 74 20.84 1.72 -1.25
CA GLY A 74 21.71 1.71 -2.44
C GLY A 74 21.80 0.39 -3.19
N ARG A 75 21.07 -0.65 -2.76
CA ARG A 75 21.11 -2.00 -3.34
C ARG A 75 20.21 -2.15 -4.56
N THR A 76 20.77 -1.88 -5.74
CA THR A 76 20.06 -1.90 -7.02
C THR A 76 19.70 -3.31 -7.48
N GLU A 77 20.45 -4.33 -7.05
CA GLU A 77 20.14 -5.73 -7.29
C GLU A 77 18.83 -6.16 -6.62
N VAL A 78 18.60 -5.71 -5.37
CA VAL A 78 17.35 -5.94 -4.64
C VAL A 78 16.20 -5.19 -5.26
N TRP A 79 16.44 -3.96 -5.73
CA TRP A 79 15.46 -3.21 -6.50
C TRP A 79 14.98 -3.98 -7.73
N ALA A 80 15.90 -4.50 -8.55
CA ALA A 80 15.57 -5.24 -9.75
C ALA A 80 14.80 -6.53 -9.43
N ALA A 81 15.25 -7.28 -8.43
CA ALA A 81 14.58 -8.52 -8.00
C ALA A 81 13.17 -8.26 -7.42
N CYS A 82 12.98 -7.17 -6.67
CA CYS A 82 11.66 -6.74 -6.21
C CYS A 82 10.73 -6.42 -7.39
N LEU A 83 11.23 -5.67 -8.39
CA LEU A 83 10.45 -5.29 -9.55
C LEU A 83 9.94 -6.52 -10.32
N GLU A 84 10.82 -7.49 -10.57
CA GLU A 84 10.43 -8.73 -11.24
C GLU A 84 9.45 -9.55 -10.40
N ARG A 85 9.63 -9.60 -9.07
CA ARG A 85 8.70 -10.30 -8.18
C ARG A 85 7.33 -9.63 -8.12
N LEU A 86 7.25 -8.30 -8.15
CA LEU A 86 5.98 -7.57 -8.21
C LEU A 86 5.23 -7.81 -9.51
N LYS A 87 5.94 -7.81 -10.65
CA LYS A 87 5.35 -8.17 -11.96
C LYS A 87 4.80 -9.60 -11.95
N HIS A 88 5.56 -10.56 -11.42
CA HIS A 88 5.09 -11.94 -11.28
C HIS A 88 3.87 -12.05 -10.35
N LEU A 89 3.87 -11.32 -9.23
CA LEU A 89 2.73 -11.28 -8.33
C LEU A 89 1.48 -10.76 -9.04
N ARG A 90 1.59 -9.67 -9.81
CA ARG A 90 0.48 -9.13 -10.60
C ARG A 90 -0.08 -10.18 -11.55
N THR A 91 0.77 -10.84 -12.33
CA THR A 91 0.33 -11.91 -13.27
C THR A 91 -0.35 -13.07 -12.54
N ALA A 92 0.17 -13.48 -11.37
CA ALA A 92 -0.44 -14.53 -10.57
C ALA A 92 -1.82 -14.13 -10.03
N LEU A 93 -1.98 -12.88 -9.60
CA LEU A 93 -3.25 -12.33 -9.12
C LEU A 93 -4.28 -12.23 -10.23
N GLU A 94 -3.90 -11.74 -11.40
CA GLU A 94 -4.79 -11.64 -12.58
C GLU A 94 -5.31 -13.02 -13.01
N ALA A 95 -4.48 -14.06 -12.92
CA ALA A 95 -4.85 -15.44 -13.22
C ALA A 95 -5.71 -16.09 -12.13
N SER A 96 -5.64 -15.62 -10.89
CA SER A 96 -6.27 -16.24 -9.72
C SER A 96 -7.80 -16.09 -9.72
N GLU A 97 -8.51 -17.23 -9.77
CA GLU A 97 -9.97 -17.24 -9.59
C GLU A 97 -10.39 -16.81 -8.20
N TRP A 98 -9.63 -17.22 -7.18
CA TRP A 98 -9.90 -16.81 -5.81
C TRP A 98 -9.86 -15.28 -5.69
N PHE A 99 -8.81 -14.65 -6.22
CA PHE A 99 -8.62 -13.21 -6.11
C PHE A 99 -9.78 -12.45 -6.78
N ARG A 100 -10.14 -12.83 -8.01
CA ARG A 100 -11.26 -12.23 -8.77
C ARG A 100 -12.63 -12.28 -8.09
N LEU A 101 -12.79 -13.10 -7.05
CA LEU A 101 -14.05 -13.28 -6.32
C LEU A 101 -13.97 -12.84 -4.85
N HIS A 102 -12.89 -12.18 -4.44
CA HIS A 102 -12.73 -11.68 -3.07
C HIS A 102 -12.36 -10.21 -3.07
N GLU A 103 -13.10 -9.41 -2.32
CA GLU A 103 -12.71 -8.04 -1.96
C GLU A 103 -11.62 -8.11 -0.88
N LEU A 104 -10.47 -7.47 -1.10
CA LEU A 104 -9.33 -7.45 -0.17
C LEU A 104 -9.13 -6.07 0.46
N VAL A 105 -9.76 -5.84 1.61
CA VAL A 105 -9.58 -4.58 2.36
C VAL A 105 -8.53 -4.74 3.46
N GLY A 106 -7.55 -3.84 3.51
CA GLY A 106 -6.60 -3.76 4.63
C GLY A 106 -5.53 -4.87 4.67
N SER A 107 -5.42 -5.68 3.62
CA SER A 107 -4.28 -6.56 3.41
C SER A 107 -3.01 -5.76 3.09
N SER A 108 -1.84 -6.39 3.21
CA SER A 108 -0.54 -5.73 2.97
C SER A 108 0.37 -6.57 2.09
N LEU A 109 1.33 -5.91 1.44
CA LEU A 109 2.52 -6.56 0.88
C LEU A 109 3.69 -6.38 1.86
N LEU A 110 4.24 -7.49 2.32
CA LEU A 110 5.41 -7.51 3.19
C LEU A 110 6.67 -7.74 2.36
N PHE A 111 7.52 -6.72 2.31
CA PHE A 111 8.83 -6.77 1.68
C PHE A 111 9.86 -7.14 2.74
N VAL A 112 10.64 -8.19 2.50
CA VAL A 112 11.75 -8.60 3.36
C VAL A 112 12.93 -8.96 2.49
N TYR A 113 14.10 -8.46 2.83
CA TYR A 113 15.35 -8.89 2.23
C TYR A 113 16.45 -8.94 3.30
N ASP A 114 17.49 -9.73 3.08
CA ASP A 114 18.66 -9.81 3.96
C ASP A 114 19.72 -8.75 3.60
N ALA A 115 20.32 -8.12 4.62
CA ALA A 115 21.30 -7.05 4.45
C ALA A 115 22.65 -7.48 3.84
N GLU A 116 22.94 -8.78 3.85
CA GLU A 116 24.22 -9.35 3.38
C GLU A 116 24.02 -10.38 2.27
N GLU A 117 22.88 -11.07 2.23
CA GLU A 117 22.62 -12.13 1.24
C GLU A 117 21.50 -11.77 0.24
N GLU A 118 21.84 -11.75 -1.05
CA GLU A 118 20.90 -11.46 -2.15
C GLU A 118 19.75 -12.49 -2.26
N SER A 119 20.01 -13.76 -1.92
CA SER A 119 19.08 -14.88 -2.16
C SER A 119 17.84 -14.89 -1.26
N LYS A 120 17.79 -14.03 -0.23
CA LYS A 120 16.73 -13.99 0.78
C LYS A 120 15.79 -12.79 0.61
N LEU A 121 15.49 -12.41 -0.63
CA LEU A 121 14.40 -11.48 -0.93
C LEU A 121 13.06 -12.21 -0.98
N GLY A 122 12.03 -11.64 -0.36
CA GLY A 122 10.66 -12.00 -0.66
C GLY A 122 9.66 -10.89 -0.47
N ILE A 123 8.58 -11.03 -1.22
CA ILE A 123 7.38 -10.22 -1.19
C ILE A 123 6.21 -11.18 -1.05
N TRP A 124 5.40 -10.97 -0.01
CA TRP A 124 4.23 -11.80 0.30
C TRP A 124 3.03 -10.92 0.62
N MET A 125 1.85 -11.40 0.22
CA MET A 125 0.59 -10.86 0.72
C MET A 125 0.34 -11.39 2.13
N ILE A 126 -0.07 -10.50 3.02
CA ILE A 126 -0.41 -10.82 4.42
C ILE A 126 -1.72 -10.13 4.82
N ASP A 127 -2.23 -10.46 6.01
CA ASP A 127 -3.40 -9.83 6.64
C ASP A 127 -4.72 -9.98 5.87
N PHE A 128 -5.11 -11.22 5.57
CA PHE A 128 -6.37 -11.57 4.88
C PHE A 128 -7.62 -11.58 5.79
N ALA A 129 -7.56 -10.96 6.98
CA ALA A 129 -8.67 -10.99 7.94
C ALA A 129 -9.97 -10.33 7.43
N HIS A 130 -9.84 -9.46 6.42
CA HIS A 130 -10.95 -8.81 5.74
C HIS A 130 -10.93 -9.10 4.23
N ALA A 131 -10.51 -10.32 3.84
CA ALA A 131 -10.70 -10.83 2.50
C ALA A 131 -12.08 -11.51 2.40
N ASN A 132 -13.06 -10.82 1.80
CA ASN A 132 -14.44 -11.26 1.79
C ASN A 132 -14.84 -11.76 0.40
N LYS A 133 -15.44 -12.94 0.32
CA LYS A 133 -16.00 -13.42 -0.95
C LYS A 133 -17.19 -12.55 -1.38
N VAL A 134 -17.26 -12.18 -2.65
CA VAL A 134 -18.30 -11.33 -3.23
C VAL A 134 -19.08 -12.06 -4.34
N PRO A 135 -20.31 -11.64 -4.66
CA PRO A 135 -21.15 -12.31 -5.66
C PRO A 135 -20.82 -11.93 -7.11
N VAL A 136 -19.87 -11.02 -7.31
CA VAL A 136 -19.47 -10.46 -8.62
C VAL A 136 -17.99 -10.72 -8.87
N THR A 137 -17.56 -10.59 -10.13
CA THR A 137 -16.15 -10.59 -10.50
C THR A 137 -15.59 -9.17 -10.38
N LEU A 138 -14.48 -9.05 -9.66
CA LEU A 138 -13.75 -7.79 -9.50
C LEU A 138 -12.61 -7.70 -10.53
N ASP A 139 -12.32 -6.50 -11.00
CA ASP A 139 -11.09 -6.24 -11.75
C ASP A 139 -9.96 -5.67 -10.89
N HIS A 140 -10.27 -5.25 -9.66
CA HIS A 140 -9.36 -4.69 -8.67
C HIS A 140 -8.64 -3.41 -9.12
N ARG A 141 -9.15 -2.75 -10.16
CA ARG A 141 -8.57 -1.53 -10.75
C ARG A 141 -9.54 -0.37 -10.82
N LYS A 142 -10.83 -0.65 -10.98
CA LYS A 142 -11.88 0.36 -10.94
C LYS A 142 -11.91 1.08 -9.59
N GLU A 143 -12.39 2.32 -9.62
CA GLU A 143 -12.67 3.07 -8.41
C GLU A 143 -13.76 2.38 -7.60
N TRP A 144 -13.60 2.41 -6.27
CA TRP A 144 -14.62 1.92 -5.35
C TRP A 144 -15.84 2.84 -5.37
N GLU A 145 -17.01 2.23 -5.47
CA GLU A 145 -18.30 2.87 -5.33
C GLU A 145 -19.17 2.03 -4.39
N GLU A 146 -20.10 2.66 -3.69
CA GLU A 146 -20.99 1.94 -2.78
C GLU A 146 -21.77 0.85 -3.53
N GLY A 147 -21.49 -0.41 -3.16
CA GLY A 147 -22.14 -1.60 -3.74
C GLY A 147 -21.40 -2.26 -4.91
N ASN A 148 -20.29 -1.70 -5.41
CA ASN A 148 -19.52 -2.31 -6.50
C ASN A 148 -18.46 -3.33 -6.03
N TYR A 149 -18.12 -3.32 -4.74
CA TYR A 149 -17.14 -4.21 -4.08
C TYR A 149 -15.68 -4.09 -4.57
N GLU A 150 -15.36 -3.12 -5.41
CA GLU A 150 -14.00 -2.93 -5.91
C GLU A 150 -13.06 -2.45 -4.81
N ASP A 151 -11.86 -2.99 -4.73
CA ASP A 151 -10.89 -2.67 -3.67
C ASP A 151 -9.69 -1.86 -4.15
N GLY A 152 -9.55 -1.68 -5.46
CA GLY A 152 -8.41 -1.00 -6.06
C GLY A 152 -7.06 -1.70 -5.84
N TYR A 153 -7.04 -2.98 -5.49
CA TYR A 153 -5.80 -3.68 -5.13
C TYR A 153 -4.80 -3.74 -6.28
N LEU A 154 -5.24 -4.07 -7.49
CA LEU A 154 -4.38 -4.08 -8.68
C LEU A 154 -4.05 -2.67 -9.15
N TYR A 155 -4.94 -1.68 -8.97
CA TYR A 155 -4.58 -0.28 -9.17
C TYR A 155 -3.41 0.14 -8.25
N GLY A 156 -3.45 -0.29 -6.99
CA GLY A 156 -2.37 -0.12 -6.03
C GLY A 156 -1.07 -0.81 -6.43
N LEU A 157 -1.17 -2.07 -6.88
CA LEU A 157 -0.01 -2.83 -7.33
C LEU A 157 0.60 -2.26 -8.63
N ASP A 158 -0.22 -1.80 -9.57
CA ASP A 158 0.23 -1.15 -10.80
C ASP A 158 0.97 0.17 -10.49
N SER A 159 0.39 1.01 -9.63
CA SER A 159 1.02 2.23 -9.13
C SER A 159 2.35 1.94 -8.42
N LEU A 160 2.39 0.90 -7.58
CA LEU A 160 3.60 0.47 -6.88
C LEU A 160 4.69 0.03 -7.86
N ILE A 161 4.34 -0.76 -8.88
CA ILE A 161 5.27 -1.22 -9.92
C ILE A 161 5.83 -0.02 -10.68
N GLU A 162 4.99 0.94 -11.09
CA GLU A 162 5.42 2.14 -11.80
C GLU A 162 6.39 2.97 -10.96
N ILE A 163 6.01 3.30 -9.72
CA ILE A 163 6.87 4.09 -8.82
C ILE A 163 8.19 3.38 -8.56
N TRP A 164 8.15 2.06 -8.37
CA TRP A 164 9.35 1.25 -8.16
C TRP A 164 10.24 1.27 -9.39
N GLN A 165 9.68 1.11 -10.59
CA GLN A 165 10.40 1.15 -11.85
C GLN A 165 11.10 2.50 -12.08
N ASP A 166 10.46 3.61 -11.69
CA ASP A 166 10.99 4.96 -11.82
C ASP A 166 12.11 5.31 -10.84
N LEU A 167 12.41 4.46 -9.85
CA LEU A 167 13.49 4.72 -8.88
C LEU A 167 14.87 4.82 -9.54
N TYR A 168 15.09 4.08 -10.63
CA TYR A 168 16.39 3.97 -11.29
C TYR A 168 16.32 4.06 -12.83
N ASN A 169 15.13 4.28 -13.39
CA ASN A 169 14.98 4.64 -14.79
C ASN A 169 14.87 6.17 -14.90
N THR A 170 15.98 6.83 -15.24
CA THR A 170 15.99 8.22 -15.75
C THR A 170 15.80 8.25 -17.24
#